data_AF-A0A6N2E6G6-F1
#
_entry.id   AF-A0A6N2E6G6-F1
#
_cell.length_a   1.000
_cell.length_b   1.000
_cell.length_c   1.000
_cell.angle_alpha   90.00
_cell.angle_beta   90.00
_cell.angle_gamma   90.00
#
_symmetry.space_group_name_H-M   'P 1'
#
loop_
_entity.id
_entity.type
_entity.pdbx_description
1 polymer ?
#
loop_
_entity_poly.entity_id
_entity_poly.type
_entity_poly.pdbx_seq_one_letter_code
_entity_poly.pdbx_strand_id
1 'polypeptide(L)'
;MIRYELQRGVATQLSDRPQQLDKIARQVHILDMNSHSCRILVTLVAVLVAVLSPAIASENEAGPDNYAKIIPLGDPLYRSIDLLYNEVGLAPPSGSRPWSIDEWNRVLSRLETHAHQGREARSLSPAGRNTIERIWQRLEDERSYRTVRGDSYQADISLAMALEAYGHTNKDDFPDARDWVYGYTDRASAATLALEMELHNWLYLYTDVEYRKNRYAYEKKTDSATSEPLYNKHLTTNLHLLDHVAFETPYRAFAAAGGDRWNLTFGRDSVRWGHGRSGNFVLNDHLDYHDLLRFVSYHERLKVEATYLFLHHSDFTTDSEEPPPGMRMFLGHRVEFRPIPRLSFAITENVMYQNDVVEPGVLNPLYIFHNLNNRSMFNAIASA
;
A
#
# COMPACT_ATOMS: atom_id res chain seq x y z
N MET A 1 -37.52 43.71 9.24
CA MET A 1 -37.87 45.02 8.67
C MET A 1 -36.67 45.93 8.87
N ILE A 2 -35.87 46.15 7.83
CA ILE A 2 -35.02 47.34 7.56
C ILE A 2 -34.66 47.22 6.07
N ARG A 3 -35.19 48.14 5.27
CA ARG A 3 -34.82 48.39 3.87
C ARG A 3 -33.56 49.25 3.86
N TYR A 4 -32.68 49.06 2.88
CA TYR A 4 -31.83 50.14 2.38
C TYR A 4 -31.86 50.16 0.85
N GLU A 5 -31.97 51.39 0.35
CA GLU A 5 -32.29 51.79 -1.01
C GLU A 5 -31.14 51.63 -1.99
N LEU A 6 -31.50 51.36 -3.25
CA LEU A 6 -30.65 51.60 -4.41
C LEU A 6 -30.47 53.10 -4.64
N GLN A 7 -29.21 53.55 -4.74
CA GLN A 7 -28.86 54.73 -5.53
C GLN A 7 -27.96 54.33 -6.70
N ARG A 8 -28.41 54.71 -7.90
CA ARG A 8 -27.68 54.64 -9.16
C ARG A 8 -26.77 55.86 -9.30
N GLY A 9 -25.57 55.61 -9.81
CA GLY A 9 -24.80 56.56 -10.62
C GLY A 9 -23.49 57.00 -9.98
N VAL A 10 -22.36 56.46 -10.43
CA VAL A 10 -21.51 57.07 -11.46
C VAL A 10 -20.67 55.97 -12.11
N ALA A 11 -20.73 55.91 -13.43
CA ALA A 11 -19.93 55.06 -14.29
C ALA A 11 -18.51 55.62 -14.40
N THR A 12 -17.49 54.82 -14.06
CA THR A 12 -16.18 54.79 -14.72
C THR A 12 -15.31 53.69 -14.09
N GLN A 13 -15.10 52.62 -14.86
CA GLN A 13 -14.02 51.62 -14.82
C GLN A 13 -14.56 50.25 -15.26
N LEU A 14 -14.98 50.19 -16.52
CA LEU A 14 -15.19 48.97 -17.28
C LEU A 14 -14.29 49.09 -18.52
N SER A 15 -12.98 48.90 -18.36
CA SER A 15 -12.07 48.73 -19.51
C SER A 15 -11.27 47.43 -19.50
N ASP A 16 -11.21 46.69 -18.39
CA ASP A 16 -10.24 45.57 -18.28
C ASP A 16 -10.85 44.15 -18.26
N ARG A 17 -12.14 44.01 -18.58
CA ARG A 17 -12.81 42.71 -18.64
C ARG A 17 -12.69 41.87 -19.94
N PRO A 18 -12.20 42.37 -21.09
CA PRO A 18 -12.02 41.49 -22.25
C PRO A 18 -10.86 40.49 -22.08
N GLN A 19 -9.80 40.83 -21.33
CA GLN A 19 -8.62 39.97 -21.20
C GLN A 19 -8.79 38.84 -20.18
N GLN A 20 -9.63 38.99 -19.15
CA GLN A 20 -9.92 37.92 -18.19
C GLN A 20 -10.89 36.88 -18.75
N LEU A 21 -11.86 37.28 -19.58
CA LEU A 21 -12.76 36.34 -20.25
C LEU A 21 -12.05 35.59 -21.38
N ASP A 22 -11.10 36.20 -22.09
CA ASP A 22 -10.26 35.50 -23.09
C ASP A 22 -9.25 34.55 -22.42
N LYS A 23 -8.79 34.85 -21.19
CA LYS A 23 -7.97 33.94 -20.36
C LYS A 23 -8.77 32.75 -19.83
N ILE A 24 -10.00 32.96 -19.38
CA ILE A 24 -10.91 31.89 -18.94
C ILE A 24 -11.37 31.06 -20.14
N ALA A 25 -11.64 31.68 -21.30
CA ALA A 25 -11.98 30.97 -22.53
C ALA A 25 -10.78 30.18 -23.09
N ARG A 26 -9.54 30.68 -22.97
CA ARG A 26 -8.34 29.91 -23.31
C ARG A 26 -8.00 28.81 -22.30
N GLN A 27 -8.29 28.99 -21.00
CA GLN A 27 -8.15 27.93 -20.00
C GLN A 27 -9.22 26.84 -20.15
N VAL A 28 -10.42 27.18 -20.60
CA VAL A 28 -11.47 26.20 -20.98
C VAL A 28 -11.14 25.52 -22.32
N HIS A 29 -10.32 26.14 -23.18
CA HIS A 29 -9.86 25.52 -24.43
C HIS A 29 -8.68 24.53 -24.26
N ILE A 30 -8.11 24.42 -23.05
CA ILE A 30 -7.16 23.35 -22.66
C ILE A 30 -7.88 22.31 -21.79
N LEU A 31 -9.16 22.07 -22.09
CA LEU A 31 -9.86 20.83 -21.74
C LEU A 31 -10.08 20.05 -23.04
N ASP A 32 -8.99 19.79 -23.76
CA ASP A 32 -9.05 18.84 -24.86
C ASP A 32 -9.04 17.43 -24.24
N MET A 33 -10.24 16.84 -24.12
CA MET A 33 -10.44 15.42 -23.82
C MET A 33 -9.80 14.49 -24.89
N ASN A 34 -9.04 15.03 -25.86
CA ASN A 34 -8.23 14.30 -26.83
C ASN A 34 -6.80 13.97 -26.39
N SER A 35 -6.40 14.20 -25.14
CA SER A 35 -5.12 13.66 -24.64
C SER A 35 -5.04 12.16 -24.96
N HIS A 36 -4.13 11.79 -25.88
CA HIS A 36 -3.98 10.43 -26.40
C HIS A 36 -3.87 9.42 -25.26
N SER A 37 -3.20 9.79 -24.17
CA SER A 37 -3.01 8.98 -22.97
C SER A 37 -4.31 8.68 -22.21
N CYS A 38 -5.25 9.63 -22.15
CA CYS A 38 -6.54 9.46 -21.48
C CYS A 38 -7.48 8.54 -22.28
N ARG A 39 -7.47 8.69 -23.61
CA ARG A 39 -8.19 7.77 -24.51
C ARG A 39 -7.62 6.36 -24.45
N ILE A 40 -6.30 6.20 -24.38
CA ILE A 40 -5.65 4.90 -24.26
C ILE A 40 -6.01 4.23 -22.94
N LEU A 41 -5.96 4.95 -21.81
CA LEU A 41 -6.30 4.40 -20.50
C LEU A 41 -7.78 3.99 -20.42
N VAL A 42 -8.71 4.86 -20.83
CA VAL A 42 -10.15 4.55 -20.82
C VAL A 42 -10.49 3.41 -21.79
N THR A 43 -9.85 3.37 -22.96
CA THR A 43 -10.05 2.28 -23.92
C THR A 43 -9.44 0.97 -23.44
N LEU A 44 -8.26 1.00 -22.80
CA LEU A 44 -7.65 -0.18 -22.19
C LEU A 44 -8.52 -0.73 -21.07
N VAL A 45 -9.04 0.12 -20.18
CA VAL A 45 -9.96 -0.30 -19.10
C VAL A 45 -11.25 -0.85 -19.69
N ALA A 46 -11.85 -0.19 -20.68
CA ALA A 46 -13.07 -0.67 -21.33
C ALA A 46 -12.87 -1.98 -22.10
N VAL A 47 -11.73 -2.15 -22.78
CA VAL A 47 -11.37 -3.39 -23.48
C VAL A 47 -11.03 -4.50 -22.48
N LEU A 48 -10.32 -4.20 -21.40
CA LEU A 48 -10.02 -5.19 -20.34
C LEU A 48 -11.31 -5.68 -19.67
N VAL A 49 -12.23 -4.76 -19.34
CA VAL A 49 -13.56 -5.08 -18.82
C VAL A 49 -14.39 -5.87 -19.83
N ALA A 50 -14.38 -5.51 -21.12
CA ALA A 50 -15.14 -6.20 -22.16
C ALA A 50 -14.58 -7.59 -22.53
N VAL A 51 -13.25 -7.75 -22.53
CA VAL A 51 -12.57 -9.02 -22.85
C VAL A 51 -12.65 -10.00 -21.68
N LEU A 52 -12.71 -9.49 -20.44
CA LEU A 52 -12.84 -10.29 -19.22
C LEU A 52 -14.28 -10.36 -18.69
N SER A 53 -15.26 -9.91 -19.47
CA SER A 53 -16.69 -10.15 -19.24
C SER A 53 -17.23 -11.33 -20.08
N PRO A 54 -16.73 -12.58 -19.95
CA PRO A 54 -17.59 -13.70 -20.29
C PRO A 54 -18.58 -13.91 -19.14
N ALA A 55 -19.86 -13.93 -19.48
CA ALA A 55 -20.95 -14.38 -18.63
C ALA A 55 -20.62 -15.72 -17.95
N ILE A 56 -20.20 -15.71 -16.68
CA ILE A 56 -19.99 -16.94 -15.90
C ILE A 56 -20.37 -16.66 -14.43
N ALA A 57 -21.68 -16.60 -14.18
CA ALA A 57 -22.20 -17.06 -12.89
C ALA A 57 -22.28 -18.58 -12.98
N SER A 58 -21.24 -19.28 -12.54
CA SER A 58 -21.35 -20.70 -12.20
C SER A 58 -20.99 -20.84 -10.73
N GLU A 59 -22.01 -21.05 -9.90
CA GLU A 59 -21.84 -21.55 -8.54
C GLU A 59 -21.21 -22.95 -8.65
N ASN A 60 -19.94 -23.08 -8.30
CA ASN A 60 -19.27 -24.38 -8.14
C ASN A 60 -18.29 -24.27 -6.95
N GLU A 61 -18.23 -25.34 -6.15
CA GLU A 61 -17.57 -25.45 -4.84
C GLU A 61 -16.18 -24.79 -4.76
N ALA A 62 -15.86 -24.17 -3.62
CA ALA A 62 -14.59 -23.46 -3.39
C ALA A 62 -13.36 -24.35 -3.70
N GLY A 63 -12.52 -23.90 -4.63
CA GLY A 63 -11.24 -24.54 -4.95
C GLY A 63 -10.25 -24.37 -3.79
N PRO A 64 -9.14 -25.13 -3.77
CA PRO A 64 -8.15 -25.01 -2.71
C PRO A 64 -7.58 -23.59 -2.64
N ASP A 65 -7.34 -23.10 -1.42
CA ASP A 65 -6.75 -21.78 -1.18
C ASP A 65 -5.44 -21.61 -1.97
N ASN A 66 -5.26 -20.44 -2.58
CA ASN A 66 -3.97 -20.07 -3.14
C ASN A 66 -3.03 -19.66 -1.99
N TYR A 67 -2.09 -20.54 -1.66
CA TYR A 67 -1.14 -20.34 -0.57
C TYR A 67 -0.24 -19.10 -0.76
N ALA A 68 -0.09 -18.65 -2.01
CA ALA A 68 0.75 -17.53 -2.38
C ALA A 68 0.05 -16.17 -2.30
N LYS A 69 -1.29 -16.13 -2.26
CA LYS A 69 -2.06 -14.88 -2.16
C LYS A 69 -1.59 -14.05 -0.96
N ILE A 70 -1.34 -12.76 -1.20
CA ILE A 70 -0.81 -11.82 -0.19
C ILE A 70 -1.93 -10.96 0.38
N ILE A 71 -2.05 -10.91 1.71
CA ILE A 71 -2.97 -10.02 2.40
C ILE A 71 -2.38 -8.60 2.41
N PRO A 72 -3.04 -7.60 1.77
CA PRO A 72 -2.51 -6.24 1.65
C PRO A 72 -2.21 -5.62 3.01
N LEU A 73 -1.10 -4.88 3.14
CA LEU A 73 -0.64 -4.36 4.44
C LEU A 73 -1.64 -3.45 5.16
N GLY A 74 -2.47 -2.72 4.40
CA GLY A 74 -3.55 -1.86 4.92
C GLY A 74 -4.79 -2.62 5.42
N ASP A 75 -4.82 -3.94 5.32
CA ASP A 75 -6.01 -4.71 5.67
C ASP A 75 -6.31 -4.67 7.19
N PRO A 76 -7.55 -4.36 7.61
CA PRO A 76 -7.92 -4.34 9.03
C PRO A 76 -7.80 -5.69 9.74
N LEU A 77 -7.73 -6.81 9.00
CA LEU A 77 -7.51 -8.16 9.53
C LEU A 77 -6.30 -8.22 10.47
N TYR A 78 -5.22 -7.51 10.12
CA TYR A 78 -4.02 -7.42 10.94
C TYR A 78 -4.26 -6.85 12.33
N ARG A 79 -5.12 -5.83 12.45
CA ARG A 79 -5.45 -5.24 13.76
C ARG A 79 -6.31 -6.18 14.58
N SER A 80 -7.30 -6.81 13.94
CA SER A 80 -8.20 -7.76 14.60
C SER A 80 -7.43 -8.95 15.18
N ILE A 81 -6.51 -9.54 14.42
CA ILE A 81 -5.72 -10.68 14.89
C ILE A 81 -4.75 -10.30 16.02
N ASP A 82 -4.13 -9.10 15.96
CA ASP A 82 -3.28 -8.60 17.04
C ASP A 82 -4.06 -8.47 18.36
N LEU A 83 -5.30 -7.96 18.30
CA LEU A 83 -6.16 -7.82 19.47
C LEU A 83 -6.58 -9.17 20.05
N LEU A 84 -6.96 -10.12 19.19
CA LEU A 84 -7.36 -11.47 19.60
C LEU A 84 -6.21 -12.22 20.27
N TYR A 85 -4.99 -12.10 19.73
CA TYR A 85 -3.78 -12.67 20.35
C TYR A 85 -3.54 -12.09 21.75
N ASN A 86 -3.68 -10.78 21.91
CA ASN A 86 -3.56 -10.13 23.22
C ASN A 86 -4.64 -10.61 24.20
N GLU A 87 -5.87 -10.80 23.74
CA GLU A 87 -7.00 -11.26 24.55
C GLU A 87 -6.75 -12.65 25.16
N VAL A 88 -6.28 -13.59 24.36
CA VAL A 88 -5.91 -14.95 24.83
C VAL A 88 -4.56 -15.00 25.55
N GLY A 89 -3.86 -13.86 25.65
CA GLY A 89 -2.57 -13.73 26.34
C GLY A 89 -1.40 -14.36 25.58
N LEU A 90 -1.48 -14.43 24.25
CA LEU A 90 -0.38 -14.80 23.37
C LEU A 90 0.49 -13.59 23.04
N ALA A 91 1.78 -13.81 22.80
CA ALA A 91 2.60 -12.79 22.15
C ALA A 91 2.06 -12.55 20.73
N PRO A 92 2.06 -11.29 20.25
CA PRO A 92 1.58 -10.96 18.91
C PRO A 92 2.12 -11.91 17.82
N PRO A 93 1.36 -12.11 16.73
CA PRO A 93 1.83 -12.84 15.55
C PRO A 93 3.02 -12.11 14.90
N SER A 94 3.52 -12.58 13.76
CA SER A 94 4.75 -12.01 13.17
C SER A 94 4.68 -10.49 12.95
N GLY A 95 5.73 -9.76 13.30
CA GLY A 95 5.83 -8.32 13.03
C GLY A 95 6.15 -8.02 11.56
N SER A 96 6.77 -8.98 10.88
CA SER A 96 7.01 -8.94 9.43
C SER A 96 5.71 -9.16 8.64
N ARG A 97 5.30 -8.15 7.87
CA ARG A 97 4.08 -8.12 7.04
C ARG A 97 4.43 -7.52 5.67
N PRO A 98 3.71 -7.87 4.58
CA PRO A 98 2.45 -8.64 4.55
C PRO A 98 2.65 -10.15 4.69
N TRP A 99 1.57 -10.86 5.02
CA TRP A 99 1.50 -12.32 5.12
C TRP A 99 0.81 -12.91 3.90
N SER A 100 1.20 -14.13 3.52
CA SER A 100 0.40 -14.92 2.60
C SER A 100 -0.81 -15.54 3.31
N ILE A 101 -1.79 -16.03 2.53
CA ILE A 101 -2.95 -16.76 3.07
C ILE A 101 -2.52 -18.00 3.86
N ASP A 102 -1.47 -18.72 3.42
CA ASP A 102 -0.94 -19.85 4.20
C ASP A 102 -0.38 -19.42 5.57
N GLU A 103 0.38 -18.32 5.62
CA GLU A 103 0.87 -17.78 6.89
C GLU A 103 -0.29 -17.34 7.80
N TRP A 104 -1.28 -16.65 7.22
CA TRP A 104 -2.48 -16.22 7.93
C TRP A 104 -3.24 -17.40 8.55
N ASN A 105 -3.49 -18.46 7.76
CA ASN A 105 -4.20 -19.65 8.24
C ASN A 105 -3.49 -20.28 9.44
N ARG A 106 -2.15 -20.32 9.45
CA ARG A 106 -1.37 -20.82 10.61
C ARG A 106 -1.47 -19.91 11.83
N VAL A 107 -1.46 -18.60 11.62
CA VAL A 107 -1.67 -17.62 12.69
C VAL A 107 -3.05 -17.83 13.32
N LEU A 108 -4.08 -18.05 12.51
CA LEU A 108 -5.44 -18.29 12.96
C LEU A 108 -5.59 -19.64 13.67
N SER A 109 -5.09 -20.74 13.08
CA SER A 109 -5.12 -22.06 13.72
C SER A 109 -4.42 -22.09 15.08
N ARG A 110 -3.34 -21.33 15.26
CA ARG A 110 -2.67 -21.22 16.56
C ARG A 110 -3.54 -20.52 17.60
N LEU A 111 -4.23 -19.46 17.20
CA LEU A 111 -5.17 -18.74 18.07
C LEU A 111 -6.29 -19.67 18.53
N GLU A 112 -6.93 -20.39 17.60
CA GLU A 112 -8.01 -21.33 17.88
C GLU A 112 -7.53 -22.46 18.80
N THR A 113 -6.36 -23.05 18.52
CA THR A 113 -5.77 -24.09 19.35
C THR A 113 -5.59 -23.62 20.80
N HIS A 114 -5.11 -22.39 21.01
CA HIS A 114 -4.94 -21.84 22.37
C HIS A 114 -6.26 -21.42 23.03
N ALA A 115 -7.22 -20.93 22.24
CA ALA A 115 -8.54 -20.58 22.75
C ALA A 115 -9.33 -21.82 23.22
N HIS A 116 -9.06 -23.00 22.64
CA HIS A 116 -9.80 -24.24 22.90
C HIS A 116 -9.09 -25.26 23.83
N GLN A 117 -7.78 -25.15 24.12
CA GLN A 117 -7.03 -26.16 24.87
C GLN A 117 -6.52 -25.70 26.26
N GLY A 118 -6.88 -26.45 27.32
CA GLY A 118 -6.12 -26.52 28.59
C GLY A 118 -6.67 -25.75 29.81
N ARG A 119 -6.06 -25.98 30.99
CA ARG A 119 -6.44 -25.38 32.30
C ARG A 119 -6.23 -23.86 32.40
N GLU A 120 -5.53 -23.26 31.44
CA GLU A 120 -5.34 -21.81 31.28
C GLU A 120 -6.03 -21.25 30.01
N ALA A 121 -6.88 -22.04 29.32
CA ALA A 121 -7.60 -21.59 28.14
C ALA A 121 -8.49 -20.39 28.51
N ARG A 122 -8.07 -19.21 28.06
CA ARG A 122 -8.92 -18.02 28.13
C ARG A 122 -9.93 -18.16 27.01
N SER A 123 -11.17 -18.42 27.37
CA SER A 123 -12.27 -18.30 26.42
C SER A 123 -12.27 -16.87 25.90
N LEU A 124 -12.37 -16.73 24.58
CA LEU A 124 -12.60 -15.43 23.96
C LEU A 124 -13.87 -14.82 24.55
N SER A 125 -13.80 -13.53 24.84
CA SER A 125 -14.94 -12.70 25.18
C SER A 125 -16.01 -12.79 24.07
N PRO A 126 -17.26 -12.38 24.37
CA PRO A 126 -18.28 -12.25 23.33
C PRO A 126 -17.82 -11.38 22.14
N ALA A 127 -17.05 -10.33 22.40
CA ALA A 127 -16.50 -9.47 21.35
C ALA A 127 -15.41 -10.18 20.53
N GLY A 128 -14.51 -10.92 21.19
CA GLY A 128 -13.48 -11.73 20.52
C GLY A 128 -14.09 -12.81 19.62
N ARG A 129 -15.11 -13.53 20.10
CA ARG A 129 -15.85 -14.52 19.30
C ARG A 129 -16.53 -13.91 18.08
N ASN A 130 -17.21 -12.76 18.25
CA ASN A 130 -17.82 -12.03 17.13
C ASN A 130 -16.76 -11.55 16.12
N THR A 131 -15.58 -11.14 16.61
CA THR A 131 -14.48 -10.71 15.73
C THR A 131 -13.96 -11.87 14.89
N ILE A 132 -13.75 -13.06 15.47
CA ILE A 132 -13.35 -14.26 14.71
C ILE A 132 -14.42 -14.65 13.68
N GLU A 133 -15.68 -14.64 14.07
CA GLU A 133 -16.79 -14.97 13.16
C GLU A 133 -16.82 -14.03 11.95
N ARG A 134 -16.64 -12.72 12.18
CA ARG A 134 -16.56 -11.73 11.09
C ARG A 134 -15.35 -11.92 10.19
N ILE A 135 -14.22 -12.36 10.75
CA ILE A 135 -13.01 -12.68 9.97
C ILE A 135 -13.33 -13.85 9.03
N TRP A 136 -13.92 -14.92 9.54
CA TRP A 136 -14.26 -16.10 8.74
C TRP A 136 -15.30 -15.77 7.66
N GLN A 137 -16.37 -15.06 8.02
CA GLN A 137 -17.38 -14.59 7.06
C GLN A 137 -16.76 -13.77 5.93
N ARG A 138 -15.86 -12.83 6.26
CA ARG A 138 -15.17 -12.03 5.24
C ARG A 138 -14.32 -12.88 4.30
N LEU A 139 -13.56 -13.85 4.83
CA LEU A 139 -12.73 -14.74 4.01
C LEU A 139 -13.58 -15.65 3.12
N GLU A 140 -14.76 -16.05 3.58
CA GLU A 140 -15.75 -16.80 2.78
C GLU A 140 -16.40 -15.94 1.69
N ASP A 141 -16.74 -14.69 2.00
CA ASP A 141 -17.29 -13.73 1.03
C ASP A 141 -16.27 -13.43 -0.08
N GLU A 142 -15.01 -13.16 0.28
CA GLU A 142 -13.92 -12.92 -0.69
C GLU A 142 -13.65 -14.13 -1.60
N ARG A 143 -14.02 -15.35 -1.18
CA ARG A 143 -13.96 -16.55 -2.03
C ARG A 143 -15.13 -16.65 -3.00
N SER A 144 -16.27 -16.05 -2.67
CA SER A 144 -17.53 -16.22 -3.39
C SER A 144 -17.67 -15.28 -4.59
N TYR A 145 -17.05 -14.10 -4.56
CA TYR A 145 -17.10 -13.11 -5.62
C TYR A 145 -15.84 -13.19 -6.50
N ARG A 146 -15.86 -14.06 -7.53
CA ARG A 146 -14.78 -14.14 -8.52
C ARG A 146 -15.33 -14.06 -9.93
N THR A 147 -14.74 -13.16 -10.72
CA THR A 147 -15.22 -12.82 -12.07
C THR A 147 -15.02 -13.96 -13.09
N VAL A 148 -13.87 -14.65 -13.05
CA VAL A 148 -13.56 -15.78 -13.95
C VAL A 148 -12.95 -16.93 -13.17
N ARG A 149 -13.40 -18.16 -13.45
CA ARG A 149 -12.91 -19.36 -12.77
C ARG A 149 -12.79 -20.56 -13.71
N GLY A 150 -11.63 -21.20 -13.71
CA GLY A 150 -11.37 -22.50 -14.32
C GLY A 150 -10.74 -23.47 -13.30
N ASP A 151 -10.42 -24.69 -13.73
CA ASP A 151 -9.93 -25.76 -12.84
C ASP A 151 -8.60 -25.43 -12.14
N SER A 152 -7.74 -24.65 -12.81
CA SER A 152 -6.39 -24.32 -12.34
C SER A 152 -6.09 -22.83 -12.37
N TYR A 153 -7.08 -21.98 -12.63
CA TYR A 153 -6.89 -20.54 -12.62
C TYR A 153 -8.17 -19.81 -12.19
N GLN A 154 -8.00 -18.68 -11.53
CA GLN A 154 -9.08 -17.79 -11.14
C GLN A 154 -8.63 -16.35 -11.38
N ALA A 155 -9.53 -15.50 -11.84
CA ALA A 155 -9.23 -14.09 -12.01
C ALA A 155 -10.40 -13.25 -11.49
N ASP A 156 -10.06 -12.12 -10.88
CA ASP A 156 -11.04 -11.16 -10.40
C ASP A 156 -10.67 -9.75 -10.82
N ILE A 157 -11.70 -8.98 -11.21
CA ILE A 157 -11.57 -7.55 -11.48
C ILE A 157 -12.46 -6.83 -10.51
N SER A 158 -11.85 -6.01 -9.65
CA SER A 158 -12.58 -5.26 -8.64
C SER A 158 -12.47 -3.76 -8.90
N LEU A 159 -13.59 -3.06 -8.71
CA LEU A 159 -13.65 -1.61 -8.69
C LEU A 159 -14.10 -1.17 -7.29
N ALA A 160 -13.18 -0.55 -6.55
CA ALA A 160 -13.48 0.10 -5.29
C ALA A 160 -13.61 1.61 -5.52
N MET A 161 -14.62 2.24 -4.91
CA MET A 161 -14.80 3.69 -4.94
C MET A 161 -14.98 4.21 -3.52
N ALA A 162 -14.34 5.33 -3.20
CA ALA A 162 -14.47 6.00 -1.92
C ALA A 162 -14.75 7.48 -2.13
N LEU A 163 -15.70 8.03 -1.37
CA LEU A 163 -15.98 9.46 -1.35
C LEU A 163 -15.69 9.99 0.05
N GLU A 164 -14.64 10.81 0.16
CA GLU A 164 -14.22 11.42 1.42
C GLU A 164 -14.29 12.95 1.33
N ALA A 165 -14.69 13.59 2.43
CA ALA A 165 -14.68 15.03 2.60
C ALA A 165 -13.98 15.39 3.92
N TYR A 166 -13.12 16.40 3.89
CA TYR A 166 -12.29 16.82 5.01
C TYR A 166 -12.50 18.29 5.29
N GLY A 167 -12.84 18.63 6.52
CA GLY A 167 -13.02 20.01 6.97
C GLY A 167 -12.08 20.37 8.09
N HIS A 168 -11.55 21.60 8.07
CA HIS A 168 -10.83 22.16 9.21
C HIS A 168 -11.03 23.67 9.31
N THR A 169 -11.05 24.17 10.54
CA THR A 169 -11.32 25.58 10.85
C THR A 169 -10.07 26.44 10.83
N ASN A 170 -8.90 25.84 11.09
CA ASN A 170 -7.63 26.54 11.21
C ASN A 170 -6.69 26.14 10.08
N LYS A 171 -6.81 26.84 8.94
CA LYS A 171 -6.03 26.58 7.72
C LYS A 171 -4.70 27.32 7.64
N ASP A 172 -4.58 28.39 8.42
CA ASP A 172 -3.42 29.26 8.38
C ASP A 172 -2.30 28.72 9.29
N ASP A 173 -2.66 28.08 10.43
CA ASP A 173 -1.68 27.49 11.35
C ASP A 173 -1.33 26.01 11.03
N PHE A 174 -2.18 25.30 10.30
CA PHE A 174 -2.00 23.87 9.97
C PHE A 174 -2.11 23.58 8.46
N PRO A 175 -1.21 24.13 7.63
CA PRO A 175 -1.29 24.06 6.18
C PRO A 175 -0.67 22.79 5.58
N ASP A 176 0.00 21.94 6.35
CA ASP A 176 0.75 20.78 5.84
C ASP A 176 0.03 19.45 6.14
N ALA A 177 0.28 18.44 5.30
CA ALA A 177 -0.23 17.08 5.50
C ALA A 177 0.15 16.48 6.87
N ARG A 178 1.31 16.87 7.40
CA ARG A 178 1.86 16.38 8.69
C ARG A 178 1.12 16.96 9.89
N ASP A 179 0.42 18.08 9.71
CA ASP A 179 -0.37 18.71 10.76
C ASP A 179 -1.71 17.99 10.97
N TRP A 180 -2.09 17.15 10.01
CA TRP A 180 -3.33 16.39 10.04
C TRP A 180 -3.10 15.02 10.67
N VAL A 181 -3.94 14.67 11.64
CA VAL A 181 -4.00 13.29 12.18
C VAL A 181 -4.40 12.28 11.11
N TYR A 182 -5.27 12.69 10.16
CA TYR A 182 -5.63 11.92 8.98
C TYR A 182 -4.89 12.49 7.77
N GLY A 183 -3.67 11.99 7.59
CA GLY A 183 -2.67 12.53 6.68
C GLY A 183 -2.79 11.97 5.26
N TYR A 184 -1.75 12.14 4.44
CA TYR A 184 -1.72 11.61 3.08
C TYR A 184 -1.91 10.09 3.02
N THR A 185 -1.21 9.37 3.90
CA THR A 185 -1.19 7.90 3.93
C THR A 185 -2.51 7.27 4.39
N ASP A 186 -3.37 8.03 5.05
CA ASP A 186 -4.65 7.52 5.58
C ASP A 186 -5.82 7.75 4.62
N ARG A 187 -5.71 8.71 3.71
CA ARG A 187 -6.79 9.10 2.80
C ARG A 187 -7.03 8.03 1.74
N ALA A 188 -8.28 7.66 1.55
CA ALA A 188 -8.66 6.68 0.55
C ALA A 188 -8.54 7.22 -0.87
N SER A 189 -8.02 6.40 -1.78
CA SER A 189 -8.10 6.62 -3.22
C SER A 189 -9.56 6.71 -3.64
N ALA A 190 -9.90 7.69 -4.48
CA ALA A 190 -11.29 7.91 -4.86
C ALA A 190 -11.83 6.79 -5.74
N ALA A 191 -10.97 6.16 -6.54
CA ALA A 191 -11.27 4.91 -7.23
C ALA A 191 -10.02 4.04 -7.35
N THR A 192 -10.20 2.73 -7.22
CA THR A 192 -9.15 1.72 -7.46
C THR A 192 -9.74 0.63 -8.35
N LEU A 193 -9.09 0.38 -9.48
CA LEU A 193 -9.36 -0.77 -10.34
C LEU A 193 -8.24 -1.79 -10.13
N ALA A 194 -8.56 -2.99 -9.67
CA ALA A 194 -7.58 -4.04 -9.45
C ALA A 194 -7.88 -5.27 -10.29
N LEU A 195 -6.82 -5.96 -10.70
CA LEU A 195 -6.86 -7.28 -11.31
C LEU A 195 -6.09 -8.25 -10.41
N GLU A 196 -6.79 -9.28 -9.93
CA GLU A 196 -6.21 -10.39 -9.20
C GLU A 196 -6.23 -11.64 -10.09
N MET A 197 -5.14 -12.40 -10.12
CA MET A 197 -5.10 -13.70 -10.80
C MET A 197 -4.45 -14.74 -9.90
N GLU A 198 -5.17 -15.82 -9.64
CA GLU A 198 -4.64 -17.00 -8.97
C GLU A 198 -4.40 -18.07 -10.03
N LEU A 199 -3.13 -18.39 -10.28
CA LEU A 199 -2.71 -19.42 -11.22
C LEU A 199 -2.25 -20.62 -10.38
N HIS A 200 -3.03 -21.70 -10.40
CA HIS A 200 -2.91 -22.82 -9.48
C HIS A 200 -3.00 -22.36 -8.01
N ASN A 201 -2.68 -23.25 -7.07
CA ASN A 201 -2.66 -22.95 -5.63
C ASN A 201 -1.34 -22.32 -5.15
N TRP A 202 -0.35 -22.14 -6.04
CA TRP A 202 1.01 -21.76 -5.68
C TRP A 202 1.49 -20.47 -6.35
N LEU A 203 0.76 -19.90 -7.31
CA LEU A 203 1.14 -18.66 -7.99
C LEU A 203 -0.02 -17.65 -7.95
N TYR A 204 0.29 -16.42 -7.55
CA TYR A 204 -0.65 -15.31 -7.44
C TYR A 204 -0.07 -14.08 -8.12
N LEU A 205 -0.88 -13.37 -8.89
CA LEU A 205 -0.54 -12.12 -9.54
C LEU A 205 -1.55 -11.05 -9.10
N TYR A 206 -1.06 -9.84 -8.87
CA TYR A 206 -1.89 -8.69 -8.51
C TYR A 206 -1.38 -7.46 -9.25
N THR A 207 -2.28 -6.62 -9.73
CA THR A 207 -1.97 -5.25 -10.17
C THR A 207 -3.15 -4.32 -9.92
N ASP A 208 -2.86 -3.07 -9.60
CA ASP A 208 -3.86 -2.02 -9.44
C ASP A 208 -3.61 -0.78 -10.29
N VAL A 209 -4.68 0.00 -10.49
CA VAL A 209 -4.63 1.37 -10.95
C VAL A 209 -5.49 2.21 -10.03
N GLU A 210 -4.90 3.22 -9.41
CA GLU A 210 -5.60 4.09 -8.46
C GLU A 210 -5.73 5.52 -8.98
N TYR A 211 -6.94 6.07 -8.84
CA TYR A 211 -7.19 7.49 -8.92
C TYR A 211 -7.00 8.11 -7.52
N ARG A 212 -5.76 8.56 -7.28
CA ARG A 212 -5.30 9.12 -6.00
C ARG A 212 -4.54 10.42 -6.22
N LYS A 213 -4.53 11.29 -5.20
CA LYS A 213 -3.68 12.48 -5.19
C LYS A 213 -2.19 12.13 -5.28
N ASN A 214 -1.46 12.93 -6.05
CA ASN A 214 -0.01 12.96 -6.03
C ASN A 214 0.52 13.58 -4.73
N ARG A 215 1.37 12.82 -4.03
CA ARG A 215 2.04 13.24 -2.79
C ARG A 215 2.84 14.54 -2.95
N TYR A 216 3.40 14.78 -4.13
CA TYR A 216 4.29 15.90 -4.43
C TYR A 216 3.69 16.94 -5.40
N ALA A 217 2.38 16.91 -5.66
CA ALA A 217 1.73 17.95 -6.47
C ALA A 217 1.66 19.28 -5.69
N TYR A 218 2.74 20.07 -5.80
CA TYR A 218 2.80 21.44 -5.30
C TYR A 218 2.46 22.42 -6.43
N GLU A 219 1.51 23.34 -6.23
CA GLU A 219 1.19 24.38 -7.22
C GLU A 219 2.26 25.49 -7.31
N LYS A 220 3.18 25.59 -6.34
CA LYS A 220 4.29 26.55 -6.37
C LYS A 220 5.37 26.20 -5.34
N LYS A 221 6.58 25.88 -5.78
CA LYS A 221 7.78 26.08 -4.94
C LYS A 221 8.02 27.58 -4.86
N THR A 222 7.41 28.25 -3.89
CA THR A 222 7.90 29.56 -3.45
C THR A 222 8.85 29.32 -2.28
N ASP A 223 10.01 30.00 -2.27
CA ASP A 223 11.15 29.82 -1.34
C ASP A 223 10.80 29.92 0.17
N SER A 224 9.54 30.17 0.52
CA SER A 224 9.10 30.41 1.89
C SER A 224 7.72 29.82 2.24
N ALA A 225 7.15 28.92 1.42
CA ALA A 225 5.93 28.19 1.80
C ALA A 225 5.90 26.77 1.22
N THR A 226 6.04 25.79 2.11
CA THR A 226 5.89 24.34 1.88
C THR A 226 4.42 23.87 1.89
N SER A 227 3.46 24.81 1.91
CA SER A 227 2.05 24.48 2.12
C SER A 227 1.46 23.72 0.93
N GLU A 228 0.90 22.55 1.22
CA GLU A 228 0.13 21.79 0.24
C GLU A 228 -1.29 22.38 0.10
N PRO A 229 -1.70 22.86 -1.09
CA PRO A 229 -2.98 23.57 -1.27
C PRO A 229 -4.23 22.77 -0.85
N LEU A 230 -4.15 21.44 -0.77
CA LEU A 230 -5.22 20.60 -0.25
C LEU A 230 -5.42 20.77 1.26
N TYR A 231 -4.34 20.97 2.01
CA TYR A 231 -4.40 21.02 3.47
C TYR A 231 -4.62 22.44 4.00
N ASN A 232 -4.64 23.44 3.11
CA ASN A 232 -4.93 24.85 3.42
C ASN A 232 -6.32 25.30 2.90
N LYS A 233 -7.31 24.40 2.92
CA LYS A 233 -8.68 24.67 2.46
C LYS A 233 -9.66 24.22 3.52
N HIS A 234 -10.59 25.11 3.90
CA HIS A 234 -11.61 24.81 4.90
C HIS A 234 -12.41 23.54 4.63
N LEU A 235 -12.60 23.21 3.36
CA LEU A 235 -13.22 21.97 2.92
C LEU A 235 -12.46 21.43 1.70
N THR A 236 -12.12 20.14 1.75
CA THR A 236 -11.55 19.39 0.63
C THR A 236 -12.17 18.01 0.50
N THR A 237 -11.88 17.33 -0.60
CA THR A 237 -12.33 15.96 -0.87
C THR A 237 -11.17 15.13 -1.42
N ASN A 238 -11.38 13.83 -1.58
CA ASN A 238 -10.47 12.93 -2.29
C ASN A 238 -10.68 12.92 -3.82
N LEU A 239 -11.56 13.80 -4.34
CA LEU A 239 -11.76 14.01 -5.77
C LEU A 239 -10.89 15.17 -6.23
N HIS A 240 -9.95 14.89 -7.13
CA HIS A 240 -8.90 15.84 -7.50
C HIS A 240 -8.94 16.19 -9.00
N LEU A 241 -8.59 17.43 -9.33
CA LEU A 241 -8.31 17.75 -10.73
C LEU A 241 -7.10 16.92 -11.20
N LEU A 242 -7.05 16.60 -12.50
CA LEU A 242 -6.07 15.65 -13.07
C LEU A 242 -4.61 16.08 -12.89
N ASP A 243 -4.36 17.38 -12.79
CA ASP A 243 -3.05 17.98 -12.47
C ASP A 243 -2.56 17.67 -11.05
N HIS A 244 -3.45 17.23 -10.16
CA HIS A 244 -3.12 16.81 -8.80
C HIS A 244 -3.21 15.28 -8.61
N VAL A 245 -3.50 14.53 -9.67
CA VAL A 245 -3.55 13.07 -9.64
C VAL A 245 -2.15 12.50 -9.85
N ALA A 246 -1.85 11.43 -9.13
CA ALA A 246 -0.60 10.71 -9.30
C ALA A 246 -0.66 9.79 -10.52
N PHE A 247 0.37 9.82 -11.36
CA PHE A 247 0.52 8.91 -12.49
C PHE A 247 1.61 7.85 -12.26
N GLU A 248 2.14 7.73 -11.04
CA GLU A 248 3.11 6.71 -10.63
C GLU A 248 2.47 5.33 -10.36
N THR A 249 1.43 5.00 -11.14
CA THR A 249 0.71 3.73 -11.08
C THR A 249 1.44 2.65 -11.89
N PRO A 250 1.34 1.36 -11.53
CA PRO A 250 0.63 0.77 -10.38
C PRO A 250 1.30 1.08 -9.03
N TYR A 251 0.48 1.13 -7.98
CA TYR A 251 0.97 1.23 -6.60
C TYR A 251 1.25 -0.14 -6.00
N ARG A 252 0.50 -1.16 -6.43
CA ARG A 252 0.84 -2.55 -6.17
C ARG A 252 0.78 -3.31 -7.48
N ALA A 253 1.86 -4.00 -7.81
CA ALA A 253 1.97 -4.86 -8.98
C ALA A 253 3.05 -5.91 -8.76
N PHE A 254 2.64 -7.13 -8.44
CA PHE A 254 3.59 -8.17 -8.06
C PHE A 254 3.13 -9.56 -8.47
N ALA A 255 4.11 -10.47 -8.51
CA ALA A 255 3.90 -11.90 -8.56
C ALA A 255 4.35 -12.51 -7.23
N ALA A 256 3.56 -13.43 -6.69
CA ALA A 256 3.89 -14.21 -5.52
C ALA A 256 3.80 -15.70 -5.83
N ALA A 257 4.85 -16.44 -5.51
CA ALA A 257 4.87 -17.90 -5.53
C ALA A 257 4.98 -18.43 -4.10
N GLY A 258 4.28 -19.50 -3.75
CA GLY A 258 4.25 -19.98 -2.37
C GLY A 258 3.62 -21.35 -2.20
N GLY A 259 3.76 -21.90 -1.01
CA GLY A 259 3.20 -23.19 -0.62
C GLY A 259 3.14 -23.33 0.89
N ASP A 260 3.12 -24.57 1.38
CA ASP A 260 3.19 -24.86 2.82
C ASP A 260 4.45 -24.21 3.41
N ARG A 261 4.27 -23.19 4.26
CA ARG A 261 5.32 -22.57 5.09
C ARG A 261 6.36 -21.72 4.37
N TRP A 262 6.11 -21.32 3.13
CA TRP A 262 7.00 -20.40 2.43
C TRP A 262 6.27 -19.53 1.41
N ASN A 263 6.85 -18.37 1.14
CA ASN A 263 6.39 -17.46 0.09
C ASN A 263 7.57 -16.68 -0.49
N LEU A 264 7.54 -16.47 -1.79
CA LEU A 264 8.44 -15.63 -2.57
C LEU A 264 7.58 -14.58 -3.28
N THR A 265 7.81 -13.31 -3.01
CA THR A 265 7.13 -12.18 -3.67
C THR A 265 8.15 -11.36 -4.45
N PHE A 266 7.81 -10.97 -5.68
CA PHE A 266 8.61 -10.10 -6.52
C PHE A 266 7.72 -9.07 -7.22
N GLY A 267 8.15 -7.81 -7.19
CA GLY A 267 7.45 -6.69 -7.82
C GLY A 267 7.25 -5.56 -6.83
N ARG A 268 6.15 -4.83 -6.99
CA ARG A 268 5.83 -3.63 -6.24
C ARG A 268 4.77 -3.89 -5.18
N ASP A 269 5.11 -3.72 -3.92
CA ASP A 269 4.16 -3.76 -2.79
C ASP A 269 4.74 -3.03 -1.56
N SER A 270 3.92 -2.86 -0.52
CA SER A 270 4.36 -2.29 0.76
C SER A 270 4.76 -3.38 1.75
N VAL A 271 5.85 -3.15 2.50
CA VAL A 271 6.39 -4.10 3.49
C VAL A 271 6.67 -3.38 4.80
N ARG A 272 6.53 -4.10 5.93
CA ARG A 272 6.78 -3.56 7.26
C ARG A 272 7.42 -4.57 8.18
N TRP A 273 8.36 -4.10 8.99
CA TRP A 273 9.05 -4.89 10.01
C TRP A 273 8.78 -4.35 11.41
N GLY A 274 7.78 -4.93 12.08
CA GLY A 274 7.53 -4.74 13.49
C GLY A 274 6.07 -4.46 13.84
N HIS A 275 5.85 -4.25 15.13
CA HIS A 275 4.54 -3.98 15.73
C HIS A 275 4.32 -2.51 16.08
N GLY A 276 5.23 -1.63 15.67
CA GLY A 276 5.13 -0.20 15.96
C GLY A 276 3.85 0.39 15.37
N ARG A 277 3.10 1.15 16.18
CA ARG A 277 1.86 1.83 15.76
C ARG A 277 2.12 3.22 15.18
N SER A 278 3.14 3.90 15.71
CA SER A 278 3.62 5.20 15.20
C SER A 278 4.70 5.05 14.13
N GLY A 279 5.03 3.82 13.77
CA GLY A 279 6.07 3.48 12.79
C GLY A 279 7.11 2.50 13.32
N ASN A 280 8.00 2.06 12.41
CA ASN A 280 9.06 1.10 12.67
C ASN A 280 10.41 1.66 12.19
N PHE A 281 11.49 1.28 12.88
CA PHE A 281 12.82 1.86 12.63
C PHE A 281 13.51 1.35 11.36
N VAL A 282 13.25 0.11 10.94
CA VAL A 282 13.97 -0.51 9.81
C VAL A 282 13.17 -0.41 8.51
N LEU A 283 12.00 -1.06 8.44
CA LEU A 283 11.08 -1.00 7.30
C LEU A 283 9.68 -0.64 7.76
N ASN A 284 9.04 0.29 7.04
CA ASN A 284 7.75 0.85 7.42
C ASN A 284 6.89 1.18 6.20
N ASP A 285 5.58 1.37 6.42
CA ASP A 285 4.55 1.55 5.40
C ASP A 285 4.24 3.02 5.04
N HIS A 286 5.18 3.94 5.31
CA HIS A 286 4.99 5.36 4.99
C HIS A 286 5.34 5.74 3.55
N LEU A 287 6.05 4.86 2.83
CA LEU A 287 6.23 5.00 1.38
C LEU A 287 5.03 4.38 0.67
N ASP A 288 4.69 4.95 -0.48
CA ASP A 288 3.55 4.52 -1.28
C ASP A 288 3.70 3.06 -1.73
N TYR A 289 4.95 2.63 -1.99
CA TYR A 289 5.33 1.26 -2.32
C TYR A 289 6.85 1.04 -2.17
N HIS A 290 7.26 -0.22 -2.27
CA HIS A 290 8.63 -0.62 -2.56
C HIS A 290 8.67 -1.57 -3.76
N ASP A 291 9.65 -1.40 -4.65
CA ASP A 291 10.01 -2.46 -5.59
C ASP A 291 10.90 -3.47 -4.85
N LEU A 292 10.47 -4.72 -4.78
CA LEU A 292 11.03 -5.70 -3.84
C LEU A 292 11.16 -7.11 -4.42
N LEU A 293 12.11 -7.84 -3.84
CA LEU A 293 12.18 -9.29 -3.84
C LEU A 293 12.18 -9.74 -2.38
N ARG A 294 11.21 -10.57 -2.00
CA ARG A 294 11.03 -11.01 -0.61
C ARG A 294 10.80 -12.50 -0.54
N PHE A 295 11.62 -13.19 0.23
CA PHE A 295 11.43 -14.59 0.59
C PHE A 295 11.10 -14.70 2.07
N VAL A 296 10.12 -15.53 2.41
CA VAL A 296 9.72 -15.79 3.79
C VAL A 296 9.52 -17.29 3.96
N SER A 297 10.02 -17.83 5.08
CA SER A 297 9.64 -19.14 5.57
C SER A 297 9.19 -19.06 7.03
N TYR A 298 8.09 -19.72 7.37
CA TYR A 298 7.43 -19.56 8.65
C TYR A 298 6.93 -20.89 9.22
N HIS A 299 7.19 -21.09 10.49
CA HIS A 299 6.90 -22.29 11.27
C HIS A 299 6.23 -21.90 12.60
N GLU A 300 5.85 -22.88 13.43
CA GLU A 300 5.17 -22.62 14.69
C GLU A 300 5.92 -21.67 15.62
N ARG A 301 7.25 -21.79 15.69
CA ARG A 301 8.09 -21.06 16.63
C ARG A 301 9.20 -20.24 15.99
N LEU A 302 9.34 -20.31 14.66
CA LEU A 302 10.43 -19.68 13.92
C LEU A 302 9.87 -19.08 12.62
N LYS A 303 10.29 -17.86 12.30
CA LYS A 303 10.09 -17.24 10.99
C LYS A 303 11.42 -16.66 10.54
N VAL A 304 11.76 -16.88 9.27
CA VAL A 304 12.94 -16.32 8.61
C VAL A 304 12.47 -15.59 7.37
N GLU A 305 13.03 -14.40 7.16
CA GLU A 305 12.73 -13.55 6.02
C GLU A 305 14.01 -12.97 5.44
N ALA A 306 14.04 -12.87 4.13
CA ALA A 306 15.02 -12.10 3.37
C ALA A 306 14.27 -11.12 2.47
N THR A 307 14.63 -9.85 2.56
CA THR A 307 13.96 -8.75 1.85
C THR A 307 15.00 -7.89 1.17
N TYR A 308 14.83 -7.74 -0.14
CA TYR A 308 15.64 -6.90 -1.00
C TYR A 308 14.74 -5.83 -1.59
N LEU A 309 15.04 -4.55 -1.35
CA LEU A 309 14.31 -3.44 -1.93
C LEU A 309 15.19 -2.76 -2.98
N PHE A 310 14.68 -2.60 -4.18
CA PHE A 310 15.34 -1.88 -5.27
C PHE A 310 14.93 -0.42 -5.17
N LEU A 311 15.89 0.46 -4.86
CA LEU A 311 15.62 1.86 -4.62
C LEU A 311 15.90 2.69 -5.87
N HIS A 312 14.96 3.57 -6.21
CA HIS A 312 15.16 4.56 -7.25
C HIS A 312 16.18 5.62 -6.82
N HIS A 313 16.90 6.17 -7.79
CA HIS A 313 17.71 7.36 -7.57
C HIS A 313 16.79 8.58 -7.46
N SER A 314 16.94 9.34 -6.37
CA SER A 314 16.21 10.58 -6.12
C SER A 314 16.67 11.74 -6.98
N ASP A 315 17.85 11.62 -7.59
CA ASP A 315 18.58 12.75 -8.14
C ASP A 315 18.38 12.83 -9.65
N PHE A 316 17.18 13.23 -10.06
CA PHE A 316 17.04 13.97 -11.30
C PHE A 316 17.36 15.42 -10.98
N THR A 317 18.65 15.77 -10.93
CA THR A 317 19.01 17.18 -11.06
C THR A 317 18.48 17.64 -12.41
N THR A 318 17.73 18.73 -12.45
CA THR A 318 17.06 19.25 -13.66
C THR A 318 17.98 19.49 -14.85
N ASP A 319 19.30 19.38 -14.66
CA ASP A 319 20.33 19.62 -15.65
C ASP A 319 21.04 18.34 -16.15
N SER A 320 20.72 17.15 -15.61
CA SER A 320 21.25 15.86 -16.11
C SER A 320 20.18 14.77 -16.17
N GLU A 321 19.90 14.28 -17.38
CA GLU A 321 19.03 13.12 -17.61
C GLU A 321 19.68 11.77 -17.23
N GLU A 322 20.97 11.78 -16.86
CA GLU A 322 21.69 10.56 -16.47
C GLU A 322 21.49 10.27 -14.99
N PRO A 323 20.93 9.10 -14.62
CA PRO A 323 20.86 8.70 -13.22
C PRO A 323 22.30 8.52 -12.67
N PRO A 324 22.52 8.80 -11.38
CA PRO A 324 23.79 8.48 -10.73
C PRO A 324 24.19 7.01 -10.97
N PRO A 325 25.49 6.71 -11.12
CA PRO A 325 25.95 5.34 -11.33
C PRO A 325 25.71 4.47 -10.08
N GLY A 326 25.57 3.17 -10.32
CA GLY A 326 25.37 2.13 -9.30
C GLY A 326 23.92 1.94 -8.90
N MET A 327 23.42 0.71 -8.96
CA MET A 327 22.11 0.35 -8.42
C MET A 327 22.12 0.41 -6.89
N ARG A 328 21.11 1.05 -6.30
CA ARG A 328 20.91 1.13 -4.85
C ARG A 328 19.91 0.06 -4.40
N MET A 329 20.29 -0.73 -3.41
CA MET A 329 19.41 -1.73 -2.81
C MET A 329 19.44 -1.65 -1.29
N PHE A 330 18.30 -1.84 -0.65
CA PHE A 330 18.26 -2.27 0.74
C PHE A 330 18.34 -3.79 0.75
N LEU A 331 19.29 -4.36 1.50
CA LEU A 331 19.38 -5.79 1.74
C LEU A 331 19.12 -6.02 3.22
N GLY A 332 18.20 -6.92 3.56
CA GLY A 332 17.95 -7.24 4.95
C GLY A 332 17.44 -8.65 5.15
N HIS A 333 17.77 -9.21 6.30
CA HIS A 333 17.20 -10.47 6.75
C HIS A 333 16.72 -10.35 8.19
N ARG A 334 15.67 -11.10 8.51
CA ARG A 334 14.97 -11.03 9.79
C ARG A 334 14.64 -12.43 10.27
N VAL A 335 14.95 -12.69 11.54
CA VAL A 335 14.60 -13.93 12.22
C VAL A 335 13.70 -13.59 13.39
N GLU A 336 12.49 -14.16 13.42
CA GLU A 336 11.59 -14.09 14.55
C GLU A 336 11.47 -15.46 15.21
N PHE A 337 11.59 -15.51 16.54
CA PHE A 337 11.46 -16.76 17.27
C PHE A 337 10.58 -16.61 18.52
N ARG A 338 9.76 -17.63 18.79
CA ARG A 338 8.80 -17.67 19.90
C ARG A 338 9.08 -18.89 20.77
N PRO A 339 9.94 -18.78 21.81
CA PRO A 339 10.30 -19.92 22.65
C PRO A 339 9.11 -20.46 23.45
N ILE A 340 8.20 -19.57 23.87
CA ILE A 340 6.94 -19.88 24.56
C ILE A 340 5.80 -19.03 23.97
N PRO A 341 4.52 -19.45 24.07
CA PRO A 341 3.41 -18.75 23.42
C PRO A 341 3.26 -17.26 23.79
N ARG A 342 3.73 -16.85 24.97
CA ARG A 342 3.63 -15.48 25.51
C ARG A 342 4.82 -14.57 25.21
N LEU A 343 5.87 -15.05 24.54
CA LEU A 343 7.10 -14.31 24.33
C LEU A 343 7.60 -14.47 22.89
N SER A 344 7.78 -13.36 22.18
CA SER A 344 8.32 -13.32 20.82
C SER A 344 9.55 -12.41 20.78
N PHE A 345 10.58 -12.86 20.07
CA PHE A 345 11.79 -12.10 19.79
C PHE A 345 11.96 -11.93 18.29
N ALA A 346 12.56 -10.81 17.89
CA ALA A 346 12.92 -10.58 16.51
C ALA A 346 14.30 -9.93 16.42
N ILE A 347 15.12 -10.49 15.54
CA ILE A 347 16.46 -9.99 15.22
C ILE A 347 16.45 -9.62 13.75
N THR A 348 16.96 -8.44 13.44
CA THR A 348 17.03 -7.91 12.08
C THR A 348 18.42 -7.38 11.83
N GLU A 349 18.98 -7.73 10.68
CA GLU A 349 20.22 -7.17 10.15
C GLU A 349 19.93 -6.63 8.75
N ASN A 350 20.50 -5.46 8.44
CA ASN A 350 20.30 -4.83 7.15
C ASN A 350 21.50 -3.95 6.75
N VAL A 351 21.68 -3.81 5.45
CA VAL A 351 22.68 -2.92 4.84
C VAL A 351 22.10 -2.24 3.61
N MET A 352 22.60 -1.05 3.34
CA MET A 352 22.44 -0.41 2.04
C MET A 352 23.57 -0.89 1.12
N TYR A 353 23.20 -1.39 -0.05
CA TYR A 353 24.11 -1.79 -1.11
C TYR A 353 24.08 -0.78 -2.25
N GLN A 354 25.26 -0.42 -2.77
CA GLN A 354 25.38 0.36 -4.00
C GLN A 354 26.53 -0.19 -4.86
N ASN A 355 26.21 -0.63 -6.07
CA ASN A 355 27.19 -1.07 -7.06
C ASN A 355 26.55 -1.14 -8.47
N ASP A 356 27.36 -1.15 -9.53
CA ASP A 356 26.87 -1.24 -10.91
C ASP A 356 26.30 -2.62 -11.26
N VAL A 357 26.70 -3.66 -10.52
CA VAL A 357 26.25 -5.05 -10.71
C VAL A 357 25.77 -5.64 -9.39
N VAL A 358 24.85 -6.61 -9.45
CA VAL A 358 24.51 -7.42 -8.28
C VAL A 358 25.49 -8.57 -8.17
N GLU A 359 26.29 -8.58 -7.12
CA GLU A 359 27.10 -9.75 -6.80
C GLU A 359 26.18 -10.85 -6.23
N PRO A 360 26.12 -12.07 -6.82
CA PRO A 360 25.20 -13.11 -6.34
C PRO A 360 25.37 -13.46 -4.85
N GLY A 361 26.57 -13.24 -4.30
CA GLY A 361 26.86 -13.44 -2.88
C GLY A 361 26.04 -12.53 -1.96
N VAL A 362 25.69 -11.31 -2.39
CA VAL A 362 24.90 -10.37 -1.59
C VAL A 362 23.42 -10.78 -1.48
N LEU A 363 22.97 -11.68 -2.35
CA LEU A 363 21.62 -12.26 -2.33
C LEU A 363 21.52 -13.50 -1.43
N ASN A 364 22.61 -13.92 -0.79
CA ASN A 364 22.57 -15.03 0.16
C ASN A 364 21.95 -14.57 1.49
N PRO A 365 20.75 -15.05 1.86
CA PRO A 365 20.07 -14.59 3.07
C PRO A 365 20.72 -15.09 4.37
N LEU A 366 21.67 -16.02 4.29
CA LEU A 366 22.44 -16.54 5.42
C LEU A 366 23.77 -15.79 5.62
N TYR A 367 24.08 -14.82 4.76
CA TYR A 367 25.27 -14.02 4.89
C TYR A 367 25.10 -13.00 6.00
N ILE A 368 26.05 -12.92 6.92
CA ILE A 368 26.10 -11.87 7.94
C ILE A 368 26.70 -10.63 7.27
N PHE A 369 25.85 -9.65 6.98
CA PHE A 369 26.25 -8.46 6.23
C PHE A 369 27.31 -7.62 6.95
N HIS A 370 27.38 -7.67 8.29
CA HIS A 370 28.45 -7.04 9.07
C HIS A 370 29.86 -7.57 8.75
N ASN A 371 29.98 -8.75 8.13
CA ASN A 371 31.26 -9.29 7.69
C ASN A 371 31.70 -8.76 6.30
N LEU A 372 30.83 -8.00 5.61
CA LEU A 372 31.15 -7.39 4.33
C LEU A 372 32.01 -6.15 4.56
N ASN A 373 33.33 -6.34 4.61
CA ASN A 373 34.30 -5.25 4.75
C ASN A 373 34.55 -4.55 3.41
N ASN A 374 33.49 -4.02 2.78
CA ASN A 374 33.63 -3.16 1.61
C ASN A 374 32.78 -1.89 1.77
N ARG A 375 33.40 -0.87 2.36
CA ARG A 375 32.79 0.44 2.63
C ARG A 375 32.41 1.22 1.37
N SER A 376 32.91 0.84 0.19
CA SER A 376 32.48 1.48 -1.07
C SER A 376 31.18 0.90 -1.61
N MET A 377 30.78 -0.30 -1.17
CA MET A 377 29.56 -0.98 -1.63
C MET A 377 28.48 -1.08 -0.56
N PHE A 378 28.87 -1.14 0.72
CA PHE A 378 27.94 -1.37 1.83
C PHE A 378 27.98 -0.24 2.85
N ASN A 379 26.80 0.17 3.30
CA ASN A 379 26.62 0.99 4.49
C ASN A 379 25.70 0.26 5.48
N ALA A 380 26.21 -0.04 6.68
CA ALA A 380 25.48 -0.71 7.75
C ALA A 380 25.17 0.27 8.87
N ILE A 381 23.93 0.26 9.36
CA ILE A 381 23.48 1.10 10.50
C ILE A 381 24.26 0.77 11.78
N ALA A 382 24.74 -0.48 11.92
CA ALA A 382 25.67 -0.90 12.96
C ALA A 382 27.03 -1.30 12.35
N SER A 383 27.73 -0.35 11.73
CA SER A 383 29.15 -0.55 11.39
C SER A 383 30.03 -0.19 12.58
N ALA A 384 31.02 -1.05 12.90
CA ALA A 384 32.06 -0.78 13.88
C ALA A 384 33.27 -0.10 13.22
#